data_AF-A0A1Y1M8A4-F1
#
_entry.id   AF-A0A1Y1M8A4-F1
#
_cell.length_a   1.000
_cell.length_b   1.000
_cell.length_c   1.000
_cell.angle_alpha   90.00
_cell.angle_beta   90.00
_cell.angle_gamma   90.00
#
_symmetry.space_group_name_H-M   'P 1'
#
loop_
_entity.id
_entity.type
_entity.pdbx_description
1 polymer ?
#
loop_
_entity_poly.entity_id
_entity_poly.type
_entity_poly.pdbx_seq_one_letter_code
_entity_poly.pdbx_strand_id
1 'polypeptide(L)'
;GPPAQSLGVEKVDPDVMNRPPRRRNDAVLTRAVLMRVLTSAAIIMIGTMLIYRHEMLADGQVTRRDTTMTFTCFVFFDMFNALSCRSESKSIFRGEIGLFANSLFNWAVSLSVICQLLVIYMPWLQEVFQTEAIGLGDLFRLIVLCSSVFWADELRKYLKYGKRRL
;
A
#
# COMPACT_ATOMS: atom_id res chain seq x y z
N GLY A 1 -8.32 -7.53 0.42
CA GLY A 1 -8.86 -7.04 -0.86
C GLY A 1 -8.22 -7.75 -2.06
N PRO A 2 -8.58 -7.36 -3.29
CA PRO A 2 -8.05 -7.93 -4.54
C PRO A 2 -6.50 -8.00 -4.63
N PRO A 3 -5.74 -7.01 -4.11
CA PRO A 3 -4.27 -7.08 -4.11
C PRO A 3 -3.72 -8.25 -3.31
N ALA A 4 -4.32 -8.55 -2.15
CA ALA A 4 -3.89 -9.66 -1.29
C ALA A 4 -4.12 -11.04 -1.94
N GLN A 5 -5.20 -11.19 -2.71
CA GLN A 5 -5.47 -12.40 -3.47
C GLN A 5 -4.48 -12.55 -4.64
N SER A 6 -4.15 -11.44 -5.31
CA SER A 6 -3.19 -11.46 -6.44
C SER A 6 -1.77 -11.86 -6.04
N LEU A 7 -1.34 -11.52 -4.82
CA LEU A 7 -0.03 -11.93 -4.27
C LEU A 7 0.07 -13.46 -4.10
N GLY A 8 -1.05 -14.16 -3.89
CA GLY A 8 -1.07 -15.62 -3.79
C GLY A 8 -0.86 -16.34 -5.13
N VAL A 9 -1.00 -15.62 -6.26
CA VAL A 9 -0.87 -16.16 -7.62
C VAL A 9 0.45 -15.71 -8.27
N GLU A 10 1.34 -15.07 -7.51
CA GLU A 10 2.64 -14.65 -8.02
C GLU A 10 3.51 -15.85 -8.39
N LYS A 11 4.25 -15.76 -9.51
CA LYS A 11 5.14 -16.84 -9.93
C LYS A 11 6.16 -17.12 -8.82
N VAL A 12 6.32 -18.40 -8.50
CA VAL A 12 7.31 -18.88 -7.53
C VAL A 12 8.70 -18.39 -7.95
N ASP A 13 9.45 -17.79 -7.02
CA ASP A 13 10.81 -17.31 -7.27
C ASP A 13 11.68 -18.50 -7.73
N PRO A 14 12.37 -18.43 -8.88
CA PRO A 14 13.20 -19.54 -9.38
C PRO A 14 14.28 -19.98 -8.38
N ASP A 15 14.68 -19.10 -7.46
CA ASP A 15 15.65 -19.40 -6.41
C ASP A 15 15.04 -20.18 -5.22
N VAL A 16 13.73 -20.45 -5.21
CA VAL A 16 13.07 -21.29 -4.20
C VAL A 16 13.63 -22.71 -4.18
N MET A 17 14.00 -23.25 -5.35
CA MET A 17 14.51 -24.62 -5.44
C MET A 17 15.93 -24.77 -4.88
N ASN A 18 16.67 -23.66 -4.77
CA ASN A 18 18.01 -23.62 -4.16
C ASN A 18 17.97 -23.43 -2.64
N ARG A 19 16.78 -23.14 -2.07
CA ARG A 19 16.62 -22.94 -0.64
C ARG A 19 16.29 -24.29 0.02
N PRO A 20 16.90 -24.58 1.19
CA PRO A 20 16.57 -25.80 1.92
C PRO A 20 15.08 -25.81 2.31
N PRO A 21 14.44 -27.00 2.35
CA PRO A 21 13.03 -27.11 2.67
C PRO A 21 12.72 -26.54 4.07
N ARG A 22 11.66 -25.75 4.14
CA ARG A 22 11.20 -25.09 5.37
C ARG A 22 10.88 -26.12 6.45
N ARG A 23 11.30 -25.89 7.69
CA ARG A 23 11.04 -26.84 8.79
C ARG A 23 9.56 -26.78 9.16
N ARG A 24 8.96 -27.92 9.52
CA ARG A 24 7.53 -28.00 9.90
C ARG A 24 7.16 -27.08 11.07
N ASN A 25 8.13 -26.76 11.92
CA ASN A 25 7.96 -25.90 13.10
C ASN A 25 8.27 -24.41 12.83
N ASP A 26 8.63 -24.01 11.61
CA ASP A 26 8.91 -22.61 11.29
C ASP A 26 7.61 -21.81 11.26
N ALA A 27 7.43 -20.90 12.21
CA ALA A 27 6.26 -20.03 12.27
C ALA A 27 6.07 -19.24 10.96
N VAL A 28 4.83 -19.21 10.45
CA VAL A 28 4.43 -18.36 9.31
C VAL A 28 4.62 -16.89 9.66
N LEU A 29 4.26 -16.51 10.87
CA LEU A 29 4.40 -15.17 11.40
C LEU A 29 5.68 -15.07 12.25
N THR A 30 6.81 -14.81 11.60
CA THR A 30 8.06 -14.54 12.32
C THR A 30 8.03 -13.14 12.97
N ARG A 31 8.78 -12.94 14.06
CA ARG A 31 8.93 -11.61 14.70
C ARG A 31 9.34 -10.52 13.70
N ALA A 32 10.13 -10.87 12.69
CA ALA A 32 10.54 -9.95 11.63
C ALA A 32 9.35 -9.49 10.76
N VAL A 33 8.45 -10.39 10.38
CA VAL A 33 7.22 -10.08 9.63
C VAL A 33 6.27 -9.28 10.51
N LEU A 34 6.09 -9.67 11.77
CA LEU A 34 5.21 -8.96 12.69
C LEU A 34 5.66 -7.51 12.94
N MET A 35 6.95 -7.30 13.23
CA MET A 35 7.54 -5.96 13.36
C MET A 35 7.51 -5.17 12.06
N ARG A 36 7.28 -5.81 10.91
CA ARG A 36 7.09 -5.14 9.63
C ARG A 36 5.67 -4.67 9.44
N VAL A 37 4.72 -5.57 9.64
CA VAL A 37 3.29 -5.24 9.59
C VAL A 37 2.97 -4.12 10.57
N LEU A 38 3.51 -4.18 11.80
CA LEU A 38 3.30 -3.14 12.81
C LEU A 38 3.85 -1.77 12.39
N THR A 39 5.07 -1.71 11.82
CA THR A 39 5.62 -0.43 11.35
C THR A 39 4.84 0.15 10.17
N SER A 40 4.43 -0.68 9.20
CA SER A 40 3.63 -0.19 8.07
C SER A 40 2.26 0.27 8.54
N ALA A 41 1.61 -0.50 9.42
CA ALA A 41 0.34 -0.13 10.02
C ALA A 41 0.44 1.17 10.82
N ALA A 42 1.52 1.37 11.58
CA ALA A 42 1.74 2.60 12.32
C ALA A 42 1.89 3.81 11.39
N ILE A 43 2.65 3.70 10.30
CA ILE A 43 2.82 4.81 9.34
C ILE A 43 1.49 5.12 8.65
N ILE A 44 0.75 4.10 8.21
CA ILE A 44 -0.56 4.28 7.59
C ILE A 44 -1.52 4.96 8.56
N MET A 45 -1.60 4.49 9.81
CA MET A 45 -2.45 5.06 10.86
C MET A 45 -2.09 6.51 11.17
N ILE A 46 -0.80 6.83 11.30
CA ILE A 46 -0.35 8.21 11.55
C ILE A 46 -0.66 9.09 10.34
N GLY A 47 -0.42 8.60 9.12
CA GLY A 47 -0.69 9.33 7.88
C GLY A 47 -2.17 9.64 7.66
N THR A 48 -3.05 8.65 7.87
CA THR A 48 -4.50 8.85 7.78
C THR A 48 -4.99 9.78 8.88
N MET A 49 -4.50 9.63 10.11
CA MET A 49 -4.87 10.49 11.24
C MET A 49 -4.40 11.94 11.04
N LEU A 50 -3.23 12.17 10.43
CA LEU A 50 -2.75 13.51 10.11
C LEU A 50 -3.61 14.20 9.04
N ILE A 51 -4.01 13.48 7.99
CA ILE A 51 -4.94 14.02 6.97
C ILE A 51 -6.29 14.32 7.60
N TYR A 52 -6.84 13.36 8.36
CA TYR A 52 -8.10 13.56 9.04
C TYR A 52 -8.05 14.79 9.95
N ARG A 53 -6.98 14.93 10.75
CA ARG A 53 -6.79 16.11 11.59
C ARG A 53 -6.65 17.39 10.78
N HIS A 54 -5.93 17.37 9.67
CA HIS A 54 -5.70 18.56 8.84
C HIS A 54 -6.99 19.07 8.17
N GLU A 55 -7.80 18.19 7.59
CA GLU A 55 -9.10 18.57 7.00
C GLU A 55 -10.09 18.99 8.08
N MET A 56 -10.19 18.22 9.18
CA MET A 56 -11.15 18.52 10.24
C MET A 56 -10.81 19.83 11.00
N LEU A 57 -9.53 20.24 11.05
CA LEU A 57 -9.12 21.55 11.57
C LEU A 57 -9.45 22.71 10.63
N ALA A 58 -9.60 22.47 9.32
CA ALA A 58 -9.89 23.52 8.35
C ALA A 58 -11.37 23.94 8.43
N ASP A 59 -12.29 22.96 8.52
CA ASP A 59 -13.73 23.21 8.44
C ASP A 59 -14.48 23.03 9.78
N GLY A 60 -13.88 22.38 10.78
CA GLY A 60 -14.46 22.22 12.13
C GLY A 60 -15.74 21.36 12.21
N GLN A 61 -16.13 20.72 11.10
CA GLN A 61 -17.30 19.85 10.96
C GLN A 61 -16.93 18.63 10.10
N VAL A 62 -17.51 17.46 10.40
CA VAL A 62 -17.28 16.27 9.57
C VAL A 62 -18.15 16.36 8.32
N THR A 63 -17.54 16.66 7.18
CA THR A 63 -18.22 16.76 5.88
C THR A 63 -18.07 15.46 5.09
N ARG A 64 -18.93 15.23 4.09
CA ARG A 64 -18.80 14.11 3.13
C ARG A 64 -17.44 14.13 2.42
N ARG A 65 -16.91 15.32 2.13
CA ARG A 65 -15.55 15.54 1.62
C ARG A 65 -14.47 14.91 2.51
N ASP A 66 -14.52 15.08 3.83
CA ASP A 66 -13.52 14.55 4.78
C ASP A 66 -13.52 13.03 4.82
N THR A 67 -14.72 12.46 4.80
CA THR A 67 -14.92 11.01 4.78
C THR A 67 -14.36 10.44 3.47
N THR A 68 -14.59 11.13 2.35
CA THR A 68 -14.04 10.74 1.05
C THR A 68 -12.52 10.84 1.00
N MET A 69 -11.94 11.91 1.55
CA MET A 69 -10.49 12.08 1.61
C MET A 69 -9.84 10.99 2.46
N THR A 70 -10.41 10.72 3.63
CA THR A 70 -9.90 9.71 4.57
C THR A 70 -10.01 8.31 3.96
N PHE A 71 -11.14 8.00 3.32
CA PHE A 71 -11.34 6.73 2.61
C PHE A 71 -10.35 6.56 1.45
N THR A 72 -10.21 7.58 0.61
CA THR A 72 -9.29 7.54 -0.55
C THR A 72 -7.84 7.42 -0.09
N CYS A 73 -7.47 8.14 0.96
CA CYS A 73 -6.16 8.03 1.59
C CYS A 73 -5.89 6.61 2.09
N PHE A 74 -6.84 6.00 2.79
CA PHE A 74 -6.73 4.64 3.30
C PHE A 74 -6.55 3.62 2.16
N VAL A 75 -7.37 3.71 1.11
CA VAL A 75 -7.26 2.82 -0.06
C VAL A 75 -5.91 2.99 -0.77
N PHE A 76 -5.44 4.22 -0.98
CA PHE A 76 -4.12 4.44 -1.58
C PHE A 76 -2.99 3.91 -0.70
N PHE A 77 -3.05 4.13 0.62
CA PHE A 77 -2.07 3.53 1.54
C PHE A 77 -2.03 2.02 1.44
N ASP A 78 -3.18 1.35 1.37
CA ASP A 78 -3.24 -0.10 1.20
C ASP A 78 -2.63 -0.55 -0.14
N MET A 79 -2.83 0.22 -1.22
CA MET A 79 -2.21 -0.07 -2.52
C MET A 79 -0.68 0.08 -2.48
N PHE A 80 -0.17 1.16 -1.87
CA PHE A 80 1.28 1.34 -1.68
C PHE A 80 1.87 0.31 -0.71
N ASN A 81 1.14 -0.09 0.33
CA ASN A 81 1.55 -1.14 1.24
C ASN A 81 1.60 -2.51 0.52
N ALA A 82 0.63 -2.82 -0.34
CA ALA A 82 0.65 -4.02 -1.17
C ALA A 82 1.87 -4.05 -2.12
N LEU A 83 2.22 -2.91 -2.72
CA LEU A 83 3.45 -2.73 -3.50
C LEU A 83 4.72 -2.99 -2.66
N SER A 84 4.78 -2.43 -1.45
CA SER A 84 5.89 -2.63 -0.52
C SER A 84 6.03 -4.09 -0.08
N CYS A 85 4.91 -4.78 0.19
CA CYS A 85 4.85 -6.21 0.51
C CYS A 85 5.37 -7.08 -0.65
N ARG A 86 5.02 -6.76 -1.90
CA ARG A 86 5.57 -7.44 -3.09
C ARG A 86 7.09 -7.29 -3.20
N SER A 87 7.61 -6.09 -2.91
CA SER A 87 9.05 -5.79 -2.89
C SER A 87 9.80 -6.45 -1.71
N GLU A 88 9.18 -7.36 -0.93
CA GLU A 88 9.86 -8.05 0.18
C GLU A 88 10.97 -8.99 -0.30
N SER A 89 10.82 -9.62 -1.46
CA SER A 89 11.79 -10.62 -1.94
C SER A 89 13.01 -9.98 -2.60
N LYS A 90 12.86 -8.84 -3.30
CA LYS A 90 13.94 -8.14 -4.01
C LYS A 90 13.64 -6.63 -4.12
N SER A 91 14.66 -5.78 -3.94
CA SER A 91 14.54 -4.31 -3.92
C SER A 91 14.32 -3.75 -5.33
N ILE A 92 13.36 -2.83 -5.46
CA ILE A 92 13.00 -2.15 -6.71
C ILE A 92 14.16 -1.26 -7.21
N PHE A 93 14.92 -0.67 -6.29
CA PHE A 93 16.10 0.15 -6.60
C PHE A 93 17.34 -0.66 -7.02
N ARG A 94 17.38 -1.98 -6.75
CA ARG A 94 18.50 -2.86 -7.17
C ARG A 94 18.31 -3.52 -8.53
N GLY A 95 17.21 -3.26 -9.24
CA GLY A 95 17.00 -3.74 -10.61
C GLY A 95 16.71 -5.25 -10.73
N GLU A 96 16.49 -5.97 -9.63
CA GLU A 96 16.24 -7.42 -9.66
C GLU A 96 14.76 -7.80 -9.93
N ILE A 97 13.83 -6.84 -9.89
CA ILE A 97 12.42 -7.01 -10.30
C ILE A 97 12.01 -5.78 -11.11
N GLY A 98 11.68 -5.97 -12.39
CA GLY A 98 11.05 -4.91 -13.18
C GLY A 98 9.67 -4.56 -12.61
N LEU A 99 9.39 -3.27 -12.39
CA LEU A 99 8.08 -2.75 -11.96
C LEU A 99 6.90 -3.26 -12.84
N PHE A 100 7.19 -3.69 -14.07
CA PHE A 100 6.24 -4.21 -15.06
C PHE A 100 6.33 -5.73 -15.30
N ALA A 101 7.17 -6.47 -14.57
CA ALA A 101 7.41 -7.89 -14.85
C ALA A 101 6.19 -8.79 -14.61
N ASN A 102 5.21 -8.34 -13.81
CA ASN A 102 4.02 -9.12 -13.49
C ASN A 102 2.73 -8.38 -13.88
N SER A 103 2.17 -8.80 -15.01
CA SER A 103 0.92 -8.25 -15.55
C SER A 103 -0.25 -8.41 -14.58
N LEU A 104 -0.31 -9.50 -13.79
CA LEU A 104 -1.44 -9.77 -12.90
C LEU A 104 -1.53 -8.77 -11.73
N PHE A 105 -0.40 -8.44 -11.12
CA PHE A 105 -0.35 -7.45 -10.04
C PHE A 105 -0.67 -6.05 -10.57
N ASN A 106 -0.14 -5.69 -11.74
CA ASN A 106 -0.46 -4.41 -12.38
C ASN A 106 -1.95 -4.32 -12.76
N TRP A 107 -2.56 -5.44 -13.16
CA TRP A 107 -4.01 -5.52 -13.35
C TRP A 107 -4.78 -5.33 -12.04
N ALA A 108 -4.36 -5.97 -10.94
CA ALA A 108 -5.01 -5.82 -9.64
C ALA A 108 -4.93 -4.39 -9.11
N VAL A 109 -3.77 -3.74 -9.24
CA VAL A 109 -3.59 -2.32 -8.87
C VAL A 109 -4.40 -1.41 -9.78
N SER A 110 -4.34 -1.58 -11.10
CA SER A 110 -5.10 -0.78 -12.06
C SER A 110 -6.60 -0.90 -11.82
N LEU A 111 -7.10 -2.12 -11.61
CA LEU A 111 -8.51 -2.36 -11.28
C LEU A 111 -8.90 -1.67 -9.98
N SER A 112 -8.03 -1.70 -8.97
CA SER A 112 -8.27 -1.02 -7.68
C SER A 112 -8.32 0.51 -7.85
N VAL A 113 -7.46 1.11 -8.67
CA VAL A 113 -7.53 2.55 -9.01
C VAL A 113 -8.85 2.86 -9.72
N ILE A 114 -9.23 2.05 -10.72
CA ILE A 114 -10.47 2.24 -11.48
C ILE A 114 -11.68 2.18 -10.54
N CYS A 115 -11.75 1.17 -9.67
CA CYS A 115 -12.81 1.07 -8.67
C CYS A 115 -12.85 2.28 -7.74
N GLN A 116 -11.69 2.78 -7.29
CA GLN A 116 -11.62 3.98 -6.46
C GLN A 116 -12.16 5.21 -7.20
N LEU A 117 -11.79 5.40 -8.47
CA LEU A 117 -12.31 6.50 -9.29
C LEU A 117 -13.82 6.38 -9.51
N LEU A 118 -14.33 5.16 -9.73
CA LEU A 118 -15.78 4.92 -9.85
C LEU A 118 -16.52 5.30 -8.57
N VAL A 119 -15.99 4.98 -7.39
CA VAL A 119 -16.60 5.34 -6.10
C VAL A 119 -16.61 6.86 -5.88
N ILE A 120 -15.61 7.59 -6.40
CA ILE A 120 -15.50 9.04 -6.20
C ILE A 120 -16.32 9.83 -7.24
N TYR A 121 -16.50 9.32 -8.46
CA TYR A 121 -17.13 10.09 -9.55
C TYR A 121 -18.50 9.59 -10.00
N MET A 122 -18.92 8.37 -9.63
CA MET A 122 -20.22 7.84 -10.04
C MET A 122 -21.31 8.20 -9.02
N PRO A 123 -22.39 8.88 -9.40
CA PRO A 123 -23.39 9.41 -8.46
C PRO A 123 -24.11 8.33 -7.66
N TRP A 124 -24.38 7.17 -8.27
CA TRP A 124 -24.99 6.03 -7.57
C TRP A 124 -24.10 5.47 -6.45
N LEU A 125 -22.78 5.41 -6.68
CA LEU A 125 -21.83 4.97 -5.66
C LEU A 125 -21.59 6.06 -4.61
N GLN A 126 -21.62 7.34 -5.00
CA GLN A 126 -21.51 8.46 -4.07
C GLN A 126 -22.61 8.47 -3.00
N GLU A 127 -23.84 8.13 -3.35
CA GLU A 127 -24.93 8.04 -2.38
C GLU A 127 -24.75 6.87 -1.41
N VAL A 128 -24.31 5.70 -1.89
CA VAL A 128 -24.11 4.51 -1.05
C VAL A 128 -22.93 4.68 -0.10
N PHE A 129 -21.81 5.20 -0.61
CA PHE A 129 -20.58 5.39 0.15
C PHE A 129 -20.49 6.76 0.85
N GLN A 130 -21.50 7.62 0.69
CA GLN A 130 -21.54 9.00 1.18
C GLN A 130 -20.29 9.79 0.76
N THR A 131 -19.80 9.56 -0.46
CA THR A 131 -18.60 10.20 -1.02
C THR A 131 -18.94 11.44 -1.84
N GLU A 132 -17.96 12.31 -2.02
CA GLU A 132 -18.07 13.54 -2.80
C GLU A 132 -16.91 13.65 -3.79
N ALA A 133 -17.14 14.31 -4.93
CA ALA A 133 -16.10 14.46 -5.95
C ALA A 133 -14.95 15.31 -5.41
N ILE A 134 -13.75 14.70 -5.35
CA ILE A 134 -12.53 15.38 -4.92
C ILE A 134 -11.84 16.02 -6.12
N GLY A 135 -11.29 17.22 -5.92
CA GLY A 135 -10.48 17.90 -6.94
C GLY A 135 -9.15 17.19 -7.21
N LEU A 136 -8.65 17.31 -8.45
CA LEU A 136 -7.40 16.68 -8.86
C LEU A 136 -6.18 17.10 -8.00
N GLY A 137 -6.19 18.32 -7.46
CA GLY A 137 -5.13 18.80 -6.57
C GLY A 137 -5.04 18.03 -5.24
N ASP A 138 -6.19 17.68 -4.66
CA ASP A 138 -6.25 16.90 -3.42
C ASP A 138 -5.87 15.43 -3.70
N LEU A 139 -6.29 14.89 -4.85
CA LEU A 139 -5.86 13.56 -5.28
C LEU A 139 -4.33 13.47 -5.43
N PHE A 140 -3.69 14.50 -5.99
CA PHE A 140 -2.23 14.58 -6.08
C PHE A 140 -1.57 14.63 -4.70
N ARG A 141 -2.08 15.46 -3.78
CA ARG A 141 -1.58 15.52 -2.39
C ARG A 141 -1.68 14.17 -1.69
N LEU A 142 -2.81 13.47 -1.86
CA LEU A 142 -3.01 12.13 -1.32
C LEU A 142 -2.00 11.13 -1.89
N ILE A 143 -1.77 11.14 -3.21
CA ILE A 143 -0.78 10.25 -3.84
C ILE A 143 0.63 10.52 -3.30
N VAL A 144 1.03 11.79 -3.20
CA VAL A 144 2.34 12.18 -2.66
C VAL A 144 2.49 11.70 -1.22
N LEU A 145 1.48 11.92 -0.38
CA LEU A 145 1.52 11.52 1.00
C LEU A 145 1.51 9.99 1.15
N CYS A 146 0.66 9.28 0.42
CA CYS A 146 0.60 7.82 0.47
C CYS A 146 1.89 7.15 -0.06
N SER A 147 2.58 7.79 -1.01
CA SER A 147 3.89 7.33 -1.49
C SER A 147 4.96 7.33 -0.39
N SER A 148 4.81 8.12 0.67
CA SER A 148 5.76 8.15 1.79
C SER A 148 5.91 6.80 2.49
N VAL A 149 4.85 5.98 2.56
CA VAL A 149 4.92 4.61 3.12
C VAL A 149 5.84 3.73 2.29
N PHE A 150 5.78 3.87 0.97
CA PHE A 150 6.66 3.14 0.06
C PHE A 150 8.12 3.54 0.28
N TRP A 151 8.40 4.85 0.34
CA TRP A 151 9.74 5.35 0.63
C TRP A 151 10.26 4.93 2.00
N ALA A 152 9.40 4.90 3.02
CA ALA A 152 9.77 4.45 4.37
C ALA A 152 10.11 2.95 4.41
N ASP A 153 9.35 2.09 3.72
CA ASP A 153 9.66 0.65 3.64
C ASP A 153 10.96 0.42 2.85
N GLU A 154 11.18 1.16 1.75
CA GLU A 154 12.41 1.05 0.95
C GLU A 154 13.65 1.55 1.72
N LEU A 155 13.54 2.68 2.44
CA LEU A 155 14.60 3.18 3.32
C LEU A 155 14.94 2.18 4.42
N ARG A 156 13.92 1.56 5.02
CA ARG A 156 14.12 0.52 6.04
C ARG A 156 14.82 -0.71 5.46
N LYS A 157 14.44 -1.14 4.26
CA LYS A 157 15.15 -2.23 3.53
C LYS A 157 16.60 -1.85 3.29
N TYR A 158 16.86 -0.63 2.83
CA TYR A 158 18.20 -0.11 2.61
C TYR A 158 19.05 -0.15 3.89
N LEU A 159 18.51 0.30 5.03
CA LEU A 159 19.22 0.26 6.32
C LEU A 159 19.46 -1.17 6.83
N LYS A 160 18.49 -2.07 6.67
CA LYS A 160 18.56 -3.46 7.18
C LYS A 160 19.45 -4.37 6.32
N TYR A 161 19.41 -4.23 5.00
CA TYR A 161 20.18 -5.03 4.06
C TYR A 161 21.46 -4.35 3.55
N GLY A 162 21.61 -3.04 3.75
CA GLY A 162 22.86 -2.31 3.51
C GLY A 162 23.97 -2.71 4.48
N LYS A 163 23.62 -3.13 5.71
CA LYS A 163 24.58 -3.61 6.73
C LYS A 163 24.99 -5.08 6.59
N ARG A 164 24.43 -5.87 5.67
CA ARG A 164 24.74 -7.30 5.49
C ARG A 164 25.82 -7.61 4.44
N ARG A 165 26.56 -6.59 3.99
CA ARG A 165 27.77 -6.74 3.14
C ARG A 165 28.95 -5.90 3.68
N LEU A 166 29.26 -6.05 4.97
CA LEU A 166 30.61 -5.84 5.49
C LEU A 166 31.03 -7.13 6.19
#